data_AF-A0A016X4N1-F1
#
_entry.id   AF-A0A016X4N1-F1
#
_cell.length_a   1.000
_cell.length_b   1.000
_cell.length_c   1.000
_cell.angle_alpha   90.00
_cell.angle_beta   90.00
_cell.angle_gamma   90.00
#
_symmetry.space_group_name_H-M   'P 1'
#
loop_
_entity.id
_entity.type
_entity.pdbx_description
1 polymer ?
#
loop_
_entity_poly.entity_id
_entity_poly.type
_entity_poly.pdbx_seq_one_letter_code
_entity_poly.pdbx_strand_id
1 'polypeptide(L)' 'MLLLKACLNCNGFRWYGKYLAQIRDLAMGQTGSYPSDSVYGQNRKPASERRPLLYCRYIDDCFVTCATQAEMDKCFTR' A
#
# COMPACT_ATOMS: atom_id res chain seq x y z
N MET A 1 -4.03 -2.08 -20.35
CA MET A 1 -3.82 -2.99 -19.19
C MET A 1 -5.04 -3.89 -18.97
N LEU A 2 -5.31 -4.83 -19.87
CA LEU A 2 -6.42 -5.79 -19.69
C LEU A 2 -6.01 -6.96 -18.80
N LEU A 3 -4.81 -7.51 -19.04
CA LEU A 3 -4.27 -8.65 -18.30
C LEU A 3 -4.08 -8.34 -16.80
N LEU A 4 -3.53 -7.17 -16.49
CA LEU A 4 -3.30 -6.73 -15.11
C LEU A 4 -4.60 -6.57 -14.33
N LYS A 5 -5.63 -6.01 -14.96
CA LYS A 5 -6.97 -5.89 -14.37
C LYS A 5 -7.61 -7.26 -14.15
N ALA A 6 -7.42 -8.21 -15.07
CA ALA A 6 -7.87 -9.57 -14.90
C ALA A 6 -7.16 -10.26 -13.72
N CYS A 7 -5.83 -10.11 -13.60
CA CYS A 7 -5.06 -10.66 -12.48
C CYS A 7 -5.46 -10.05 -11.14
N LEU A 8 -5.64 -8.72 -11.04
CA LEU A 8 -6.07 -8.07 -9.80
C LEU A 8 -7.50 -8.42 -9.38
N ASN A 9 -8.32 -8.90 -10.32
CA ASN A 9 -9.66 -9.41 -10.04
C ASN A 9 -9.66 -10.91 -9.67
N CYS A 10 -8.52 -11.59 -9.73
CA CYS A 10 -8.40 -12.99 -9.32
C CYS A 10 -8.30 -13.10 -7.79
N ASN A 11 -9.44 -12.95 -7.12
CA ASN A 11 -9.52 -12.93 -5.65
C ASN A 11 -10.02 -14.26 -5.04
N GLY A 12 -10.19 -15.29 -5.87
CA GLY A 12 -10.68 -16.60 -5.44
C GLY A 12 -9.57 -17.43 -4.79
N PHE A 13 -9.83 -17.99 -3.60
CA PHE A 13 -8.94 -18.92 -2.93
C PHE A 13 -9.71 -20.10 -2.33
N ARG A 14 -9.02 -21.21 -2.09
CA ARG A 14 -9.60 -22.42 -1.50
C ARG A 14 -9.21 -22.52 -0.04
N TRP A 15 -10.19 -22.67 0.84
CA TRP A 15 -9.99 -22.86 2.27
C TRP A 15 -10.89 -23.98 2.79
N TYR A 16 -10.30 -24.97 3.46
CA TYR A 16 -11.02 -26.13 4.02
C TYR A 16 -12.02 -26.77 3.04
N GLY A 17 -11.60 -26.94 1.78
CA GLY A 17 -12.44 -27.53 0.72
C GLY A 17 -13.48 -26.60 0.10
N LYS A 18 -13.70 -25.40 0.63
CA LYS A 18 -14.64 -24.39 0.09
C LYS A 18 -13.91 -23.33 -0.73
N TYR A 19 -14.58 -22.83 -1.76
CA TYR A 19 -14.10 -21.67 -2.54
C TYR A 19 -14.64 -20.39 -1.92
N LEU A 20 -13.73 -19.46 -1.62
CA LEU A 20 -14.02 -18.14 -1.06
C LEU A 20 -13.41 -17.07 -1.96
N ALA A 21 -13.97 -15.87 -1.92
CA ALA A 21 -13.42 -14.71 -2.64
C ALA A 21 -13.10 -13.60 -1.65
N GLN A 22 -11.91 -12.99 -1.80
CA GLN A 22 -11.54 -11.80 -1.04
C GLN A 22 -12.23 -10.57 -1.63
N ILE A 23 -13.04 -9.90 -0.81
CA ILE A 23 -13.90 -8.76 -1.22
C ILE A 23 -13.20 -7.42 -0.98
N ARG A 24 -12.24 -7.38 -0.04
CA ARG A 24 -11.50 -6.18 0.35
C ARG A 24 -10.01 -6.41 0.17
N ASP A 25 -9.31 -5.39 -0.31
CA ASP A 25 -7.88 -5.40 -0.59
C ASP A 25 -7.48 -6.44 -1.66
N LEU A 26 -6.19 -6.44 -2.02
CA LEU A 26 -5.64 -7.37 -2.98
C LEU A 26 -5.41 -8.74 -2.34
N ALA A 27 -5.66 -9.81 -3.08
CA ALA A 27 -5.31 -11.16 -2.64
C ALA A 27 -3.80 -11.25 -2.38
N MET A 28 -3.39 -11.75 -1.21
CA MET A 28 -1.98 -11.87 -0.83
C MET A 28 -1.33 -13.04 -1.57
N GLY A 29 -0.08 -12.88 -2.03
CA GLY A 29 0.71 -13.96 -2.65
C GLY A 29 0.54 -14.12 -4.17
N GLN A 30 -0.25 -13.26 -4.83
CA GLN A 30 -0.26 -13.18 -6.29
C GLN A 30 0.97 -12.39 -6.78
N THR A 31 1.65 -12.87 -7.84
CA THR A 31 2.87 -12.25 -8.36
C THR A 31 2.67 -10.79 -8.82
N GLY A 32 1.42 -10.36 -9.00
CA GLY A 32 1.01 -8.99 -9.35
C GLY A 32 0.49 -8.12 -8.19
N SER A 33 0.46 -8.57 -6.93
CA SER A 33 0.07 -7.72 -5.80
C SER A 33 1.16 -6.71 -5.46
N TYR A 34 2.42 -7.13 -5.52
CA TYR A 34 3.59 -6.32 -5.14
C TYR A 34 3.83 -5.06 -6.00
N PRO A 35 3.67 -5.07 -7.34
CA PRO A 35 3.83 -3.85 -8.15
C PRO A 35 2.62 -2.91 -8.04
N SER A 36 1.50 -3.42 -7.51
CA SER A 36 0.23 -2.69 -7.37
C SER A 36 0.16 -1.84 -6.09
N ASP A 37 1.17 -1.93 -5.22
CA ASP A 37 1.29 -1.15 -3.98
C ASP A 37 1.52 0.36 -4.20
N SER A 38 1.63 0.77 -5.47
CA SER A 38 1.43 2.16 -5.88
C SER A 38 0.02 2.67 -5.55
N VAL A 39 -0.98 1.78 -5.40
CA VAL A 39 -2.34 2.11 -4.93
C VAL A 39 -2.35 2.57 -3.47
N TYR A 40 -1.58 1.92 -2.57
CA TYR A 40 -1.43 2.38 -1.18
C TYR A 40 -0.69 3.72 -1.05
N GLY A 41 0.03 4.15 -2.10
CA GLY A 41 0.69 5.45 -2.14
C GLY A 41 -0.29 6.63 -2.05
N GLN A 42 -1.54 6.44 -2.46
CA GLN A 42 -2.55 7.50 -2.47
C GLN A 42 -2.95 7.95 -1.05
N ASN A 43 -2.90 7.05 -0.07
CA ASN A 43 -3.30 7.32 1.30
C ASN A 43 -2.21 8.01 2.15
N ARG A 44 -0.94 7.93 1.72
CA ARG A 44 0.22 8.50 2.46
C ARG A 44 0.94 9.64 1.71
N LYS A 45 0.38 10.11 0.58
CA LYS A 45 0.76 11.37 -0.09
C LYS A 45 1.06 12.55 0.85
N PRO A 46 0.26 12.82 1.91
CA PRO A 46 0.50 13.99 2.76
C PRO A 46 1.85 13.99 3.48
N ALA A 47 2.48 12.82 3.72
CA ALA A 47 3.81 12.76 4.31
C ALA A 47 4.91 12.99 3.24
N SER A 48 4.75 12.44 2.03
CA SER A 48 5.71 12.63 0.94
C SER A 48 5.74 14.07 0.39
N GLU A 49 4.59 14.74 0.36
CA GLU A 49 4.48 16.12 -0.14
C GLU A 49 5.15 17.14 0.79
N ARG A 50 5.23 16.84 2.09
CA ARG A 50 5.87 17.71 3.09
C ARG A 50 7.40 17.62 3.13
N ARG A 51 8.00 16.82 2.25
CA ARG A 51 9.46 16.73 2.03
C ARG A 51 10.26 16.60 3.34
N PRO A 52 10.06 15.52 4.10
CA PRO A 52 10.90 15.21 5.25
C PRO A 52 12.37 15.05 4.81
N LEU A 53 13.30 15.15 5.76
CA LEU A 53 14.74 14.97 5.49
C LEU A 53 15.03 13.60 4.89
N LEU A 54 14.33 12.56 5.37
CA LEU A 54 14.40 11.22 4.83
C LEU A 54 13.00 10.60 4.80
N TYR A 55 12.67 10.02 3.66
CA TYR A 55 11.47 9.23 3.46
C TYR A 55 11.84 7.90 2.82
N CYS A 56 11.70 6.81 3.59
CA CYS A 56 11.83 5.46 3.08
C CYS A 56 10.48 4.75 3.24
N ARG A 57 10.09 3.99 2.21
CA ARG A 57 8.84 3.24 2.22
C ARG A 57 9.08 1.80 1.83
N TYR A 58 8.56 0.91 2.65
CA TYR A 58 8.32 -0.48 2.32
C TYR A 58 6.81 -0.69 2.13
N ILE A 59 6.39 -1.92 1.79
CA ILE A 59 5.00 -2.22 1.37
C ILE A 59 3.98 -1.62 2.36
N ASP A 60 4.09 -2.01 3.64
CA ASP A 60 3.22 -1.55 4.72
C ASP A 60 3.88 -0.50 5.63
N ASP A 61 5.21 -0.46 5.68
CA ASP A 61 5.98 0.37 6.59
C ASP A 61 6.44 1.67 5.91
N CYS A 62 6.40 2.77 6.66
CA CYS A 62 7.06 4.01 6.27
C CYS A 62 8.01 4.48 7.36
N PHE A 63 9.21 4.87 6.96
CA PHE A 63 10.19 5.49 7.81
C PHE A 63 10.36 6.95 7.40
N VAL A 64 10.08 7.86 8.34
CA VAL A 64 10.10 9.30 8.12
C VAL A 64 11.04 9.93 9.12
N THR A 65 11.96 10.76 8.65
CA THR A 65 12.90 11.50 9.49
C THR A 65 12.79 12.99 9.17
N CYS A 66 12.61 13.82 10.19
CA CYS A 66 12.51 15.29 10.07
C CYS A 66 13.57 15.97 10.95
N ALA A 67 13.87 17.24 10.70
CA ALA A 67 14.83 17.98 11.51
C ALA A 67 14.26 18.32 12.89
N THR A 68 12.94 18.57 12.94
CA THR A 68 12.23 18.98 14.15
C THR A 68 10.99 18.13 14.41
N GLN A 69 10.58 18.07 15.67
CA GLN A 69 9.32 17.43 16.07
C GLN A 69 8.12 18.11 15.40
N ALA A 70 8.12 19.44 15.29
CA ALA A 70 7.04 20.20 14.65
C ALA A 70 6.83 19.85 13.17
N GLU A 71 7.90 19.53 12.43
CA GLU A 71 7.81 19.03 11.05
C GLU A 71 7.28 17.61 10.99
N MET A 72 7.69 16.76 11.94
CA MET A 72 7.17 15.40 12.06
C MET A 72 5.67 15.41 12.40
N ASP A 73 5.25 16.23 13.35
CA ASP A 73 3.84 16.40 13.72
C ASP A 73 3.01 16.80 12.51
N LYS A 74 3.49 17.77 11.72
CA LYS A 74 2.86 18.14 10.45
C LYS A 74 2.69 16.91 9.55
N CYS A 75 3.73 16.12 9.30
CA CYS A 75 3.65 14.95 8.41
C CYS A 75 2.54 13.94 8.77
N PHE A 76 2.18 13.82 10.05
CA PHE A 76 1.16 12.90 10.53
C PHE A 76 -0.17 13.56 10.91
N THR A 77 -0.25 14.89 10.95
CA THR A 77 -1.50 15.62 11.19
C THR A 77 -2.36 15.59 9.92
N ARG A 78 -3.52 14.94 10.01
CA ARG A 78 -4.54 14.87 8.95
C ARG A 78 -5.29 16.18 8.81
#